data_AF-A0A1M5LQT3-F1
#
_entry.id   AF-A0A1M5LQT3-F1
#
_cell.length_a   1.000
_cell.length_b   1.000
_cell.length_c   1.000
_cell.angle_alpha   90.00
_cell.angle_beta   90.00
_cell.angle_gamma   90.00
#
_symmetry.space_group_name_H-M   'P 1'
#
loop_
_entity.id
_entity.type
_entity.pdbx_description
1 polymer ?
#
loop_
_entity_poly.entity_id
_entity_poly.type
_entity_poly.pdbx_seq_one_letter_code
_entity_poly.pdbx_strand_id
1 'polypeptide(L)' 'MEIKFQKEYLSDLYQGIVKPYKEFKSNPQLVKQYIKTINVLKSVTRIEQLYQIKSLHYEKKEGDLKGVSAVYVNKQ' A
#
# COMPACT_ATOMS: atom_id res chain seq x y z
N MET A 1 14.78 3.55 1.44
CA MET A 1 13.42 3.38 1.99
C MET A 1 13.39 2.05 2.71
N GLU A 2 12.93 2.02 3.95
CA GLU A 2 12.68 0.78 4.70
C GLU A 2 11.18 0.44 4.62
N ILE A 3 10.83 -0.84 4.40
CA ILE A 3 9.43 -1.29 4.35
C ILE A 3 9.26 -2.38 5.42
N LYS A 4 8.38 -2.12 6.39
CA LYS A 4 7.99 -3.10 7.41
C LYS A 4 6.53 -3.48 7.20
N PHE A 5 6.28 -4.77 7.00
CA PHE A 5 4.93 -5.31 6.88
C PHE A 5 4.44 -5.72 8.27
N GLN A 6 3.29 -5.21 8.68
CA GLN A 6 2.69 -5.59 9.97
C GLN A 6 2.13 -7.01 9.96
N LYS A 7 1.83 -7.56 8.78
CA LYS A 7 1.26 -8.90 8.61
C LYS A 7 2.04 -9.64 7.53
N GLU A 8 2.35 -10.92 7.78
CA GLU A 8 3.15 -11.76 6.87
C GLU A 8 2.51 -11.92 5.48
N TYR A 9 1.19 -12.05 5.40
CA TYR A 9 0.53 -12.19 4.09
C TYR A 9 0.75 -10.95 3.20
N LEU A 10 0.93 -9.76 3.79
CA LEU A 10 1.19 -8.53 3.02
C LEU A 10 2.61 -8.54 2.43
N SER A 11 3.60 -9.06 3.16
CA SER A 11 4.94 -9.28 2.60
C SER A 11 4.92 -10.33 1.52
N ASP A 12 4.19 -11.42 1.71
CA ASP A 12 4.07 -12.50 0.71
C ASP A 12 3.44 -11.99 -0.58
N LEU A 13 2.39 -11.16 -0.49
CA LEU A 13 1.81 -10.48 -1.64
C LEU A 13 2.83 -9.67 -2.41
N TYR A 14 3.58 -8.85 -1.67
CA TYR A 14 4.54 -7.95 -2.28
C TYR A 14 5.68 -8.71 -2.97
N GLN A 15 6.12 -9.82 -2.37
CA GLN A 15 7.19 -10.68 -2.89
C GLN A 15 6.73 -11.66 -3.98
N GLY A 16 5.42 -11.75 -4.25
CA GLY A 16 4.87 -12.69 -5.22
C GLY A 16 4.87 -14.15 -4.74
N ILE A 17 4.95 -14.37 -3.43
CA ILE A 17 4.90 -15.71 -2.84
C ILE A 17 3.46 -16.22 -2.90
N VAL A 18 3.25 -17.29 -3.66
CA VAL A 18 1.92 -17.90 -3.84
C VAL A 18 1.63 -18.85 -2.68
N LYS A 19 0.79 -18.40 -1.75
CA LYS A 19 0.26 -19.19 -0.63
C LYS A 19 -1.27 -19.23 -0.69
N PRO A 20 -1.93 -20.21 -0.07
CA PRO A 20 -3.38 -20.40 -0.14
C PRO A 20 -4.18 -19.40 0.74
N TYR A 21 -3.75 -18.14 0.80
CA TYR A 21 -4.49 -17.09 1.51
C TYR A 21 -5.82 -16.80 0.80
N LYS A 22 -6.89 -16.74 1.58
CA LYS A 22 -8.26 -16.56 1.06
C LYS A 22 -8.42 -15.21 0.37
N GLU A 23 -7.73 -14.19 0.89
CA GLU A 23 -7.73 -12.81 0.41
C GLU A 23 -7.15 -12.67 -1.00
N PHE A 24 -6.17 -13.51 -1.39
CA PHE A 24 -5.54 -13.43 -2.72
C PHE A 24 -6.41 -14.05 -3.78
N LYS A 25 -7.04 -15.17 -3.43
CA LYS A 25 -7.91 -15.93 -4.34
C LYS A 25 -9.19 -15.18 -4.65
N SER A 26 -9.69 -14.38 -3.71
CA SER A 26 -10.95 -13.65 -3.88
C SER A 26 -10.83 -12.39 -4.73
N ASN A 27 -9.64 -11.76 -4.82
CA ASN A 27 -9.46 -10.55 -5.63
C ASN A 27 -8.03 -10.36 -6.16
N PRO A 28 -7.66 -10.99 -7.29
CA PRO A 28 -6.33 -10.85 -7.89
C PRO A 28 -6.04 -9.42 -8.37
N GLN A 29 -7.07 -8.63 -8.70
CA GLN A 29 -6.89 -7.25 -9.12
C GLN A 29 -6.45 -6.35 -7.95
N LEU A 30 -7.02 -6.58 -6.77
CA LEU A 30 -6.60 -5.90 -5.53
C LEU A 30 -5.13 -6.17 -5.20
N VAL A 31 -4.66 -7.40 -5.41
CA VAL A 31 -3.25 -7.75 -5.24
C VAL A 31 -2.35 -6.94 -6.18
N LYS A 32 -2.71 -6.84 -7.46
CA LYS A 32 -1.95 -6.04 -8.43
C LYS A 32 -1.92 -4.55 -8.04
N GLN A 33 -3.06 -4.02 -7.58
CA GLN A 33 -3.15 -2.64 -7.10
C GLN A 33 -2.28 -2.42 -5.85
N TYR A 34 -2.28 -3.36 -4.90
CA TYR A 34 -1.45 -3.32 -3.70
C TYR A 34 0.03 -3.22 -4.03
N ILE A 35 0.52 -4.11 -4.90
CA ILE A 35 1.92 -4.12 -5.34
C ILE A 35 2.26 -2.82 -6.07
N LYS A 36 1.37 -2.35 -6.95
CA LYS A 36 1.54 -1.08 -7.67
C LYS A 36 1.66 0.10 -6.71
N THR A 37 0.79 0.18 -5.71
CA THR A 37 0.81 1.25 -4.70
C THR A 37 2.15 1.28 -3.97
N ILE A 38 2.67 0.13 -3.51
CA ILE A 38 3.99 0.08 -2.86
C ILE A 38 5.10 0.54 -3.80
N ASN A 39 5.07 0.11 -5.07
CA ASN A 39 6.08 0.51 -6.04
C ASN A 39 6.06 2.02 -6.33
N VAL A 40 4.87 2.65 -6.34
CA VAL A 40 4.74 4.12 -6.41
C VAL A 40 5.36 4.78 -5.18
N LEU A 41 5.08 4.27 -3.98
CA LEU A 41 5.69 4.79 -2.75
C LEU A 41 7.23 4.67 -2.75
N LYS A 42 7.78 3.63 -3.39
CA LYS A 42 9.23 3.45 -3.56
C LYS A 42 9.84 4.38 -4.59
N SER A 43 9.09 4.79 -5.61
CA SER A 43 9.61 5.64 -6.69
C SER A 43 9.68 7.12 -6.31
N VAL A 44 8.91 7.56 -5.32
CA VAL A 44 8.91 8.95 -4.89
C VAL A 44 10.12 9.27 -4.01
N THR A 45 10.67 10.46 -4.16
CA THR A 45 11.80 10.95 -3.35
C THR A 45 11.36 11.87 -2.21
N ARG A 46 10.13 12.41 -2.30
CA ARG A 46 9.54 13.34 -1.33
C ARG A 46 8.05 13.08 -1.19
N ILE A 47 7.48 13.32 -0.01
CA ILE A 47 6.09 12.97 0.31
C ILE A 47 5.08 13.81 -0.48
N GLU A 48 5.43 15.04 -0.85
CA GLU A 48 4.59 15.97 -1.59
C GLU A 48 4.26 15.47 -2.99
N GLN A 49 5.09 14.60 -3.56
CA GLN A 49 4.81 13.95 -4.84
C GLN A 49 3.54 13.07 -4.75
N LEU A 50 3.26 12.50 -3.57
CA LEU A 50 2.05 11.69 -3.36
C LEU A 50 0.78 12.54 -3.42
N TYR A 51 0.85 13.83 -3.10
CA TYR A 51 -0.31 14.73 -3.11
C TYR A 51 -0.87 14.94 -4.53
N GLN A 52 0.01 14.80 -5.53
CA GLN A 52 -0.36 14.93 -6.94
C GLN A 52 -1.04 13.67 -7.49
N ILE A 53 -0.87 12.52 -6.81
CA ILE A 53 -1.39 11.22 -7.26
C ILE A 53 -2.79 10.99 -6.66
N LYS A 54 -3.81 11.51 -7.33
CA LYS A 54 -5.22 11.47 -6.85
C LYS A 54 -5.71 10.07 -6.48
N SER A 55 -5.27 9.03 -7.19
CA SER A 55 -5.67 7.64 -6.92
C SER A 55 -5.21 7.11 -5.57
N LEU A 56 -4.17 7.70 -4.98
CA LEU A 56 -3.68 7.29 -3.66
C LEU A 56 -4.52 7.84 -2.52
N HIS A 57 -5.43 8.79 -2.77
CA HIS A 57 -6.23 9.43 -1.71
C HIS A 57 -5.38 9.72 -0.47
N TYR A 58 -4.24 10.39 -0.69
CA TYR A 58 -3.27 10.62 0.37
C TYR A 58 -3.93 11.38 1.52
N GLU A 59 -3.74 10.87 2.73
CA GLU A 59 -4.29 11.46 3.94
C GLU A 59 -3.19 11.54 4.99
N LYS A 60 -3.01 12.72 5.59
CA LYS A 60 -2.18 12.88 6.78
C LYS A 60 -3.07 12.65 8.00
N LYS A 61 -2.71 11.70 8.85
CA LYS A 61 -3.51 11.37 10.04
C LYS A 61 -3.31 12.41 11.13
N GLU A 62 -4.38 12.62 11.89
CA GLU A 62 -4.45 13.54 13.03
C GLU A 62 -4.73 12.77 14.34
N GLY A 63 -4.72 13.47 15.48
CA GLY A 63 -4.92 12.86 16.80
C GLY A 63 -3.80 11.90 17.20
N ASP A 64 -4.17 10.71 17.70
CA ASP A 64 -3.22 9.69 18.19
C ASP A 64 -2.30 9.13 17.10
N LEU A 65 -2.69 9.29 15.83
CA LEU A 65 -1.91 8.87 14.67
C LEU A 65 -1.14 10.03 14.02
N LYS A 66 -0.97 11.15 14.75
CA LYS A 66 -0.21 12.30 14.25
C LYS A 66 1.21 11.87 13.86
N GLY A 67 1.59 12.20 12.63
CA GLY A 67 2.87 11.80 12.04
C GLY A 67 2.79 10.55 11.17
N VAL A 68 1.63 9.90 11.11
CA VAL A 68 1.34 8.82 10.16
C VAL A 68 0.64 9.38 8.93
N SER A 69 0.98 8.84 7.77
CA SER A 69 0.28 9.10 6.52
C SER A 69 -0.35 7.81 6.00
N ALA A 70 -1.51 7.94 5.38
CA ALA A 70 -2.25 6.85 4.76
C ALA A 70 -2.41 7.08 3.26
N VAL A 71 -2.44 5.98 2.51
CA VAL A 71 -2.81 5.96 1.11
C VAL A 71 -3.76 4.79 0.86
N TYR A 72 -4.59 4.94 -0.14
CA TYR A 72 -5.58 3.95 -0.54
C TYR A 72 -4.99 3.04 -1.62
N VAL A 73 -5.27 1.75 -1.47
CA VAL A 73 -4.92 0.75 -2.49
C VAL A 73 -6.01 0.69 -3.57
N ASN A 74 -7.27 0.80 -3.14
CA ASN A 74 -8.45 0.86 -3.98
C ASN A 74 -9.54 1.71 -3.29
N LYS A 75 -10.70 1.84 -3.94
CA LYS A 75 -11.87 2.59 -3.43
C LYS A 75 -12.95 1.69 -2.81
N GLN A 76 -12.62 0.43 -2.46
CA GLN A 76 -13.62 -0.47 -1.86
C GLN A 76 -13.89 -0.14 -0.39
#